data_AF-T0ZT60-F1
#
_entry.id   AF-T0ZT60-F1
#
_cell.length_a   1.000
_cell.length_b   1.000
_cell.length_c   1.000
_cell.angle_alpha   90.00
_cell.angle_beta   90.00
_cell.angle_gamma   90.00
#
_symmetry.space_group_name_H-M   'P 1'
#
loop_
_entity.id
_entity.type
_entity.pdbx_description
1 polymer ?
#
loop_
_entity_poly.entity_id
_entity_poly.type
_entity_poly.pdbx_seq_one_letter_code
_entity_poly.pdbx_strand_id
1 'polypeptide(L)' 'MTDRRGPSPFWIVKCTDCSGEQTIFSRPATTVNCLVCGATLAVPTGGQAKLRGELVRPATG' A
#
# COMPACT_ATOMS: atom_id res chain seq x y z
N MET A 1 -25.90 -11.20 -9.36
CA MET A 1 -25.30 -11.08 -8.00
C MET A 1 -23.80 -11.06 -8.16
N THR A 2 -23.23 -9.92 -8.53
CA THR A 2 -21.78 -9.72 -8.45
C THR A 2 -21.57 -8.22 -8.38
N ASP A 3 -21.46 -7.78 -7.13
CA ASP A 3 -20.82 -6.56 -6.65
C ASP A 3 -20.21 -5.67 -7.77
N ARG A 4 -20.90 -4.56 -8.10
CA ARG A 4 -20.37 -3.46 -8.94
C ARG A 4 -19.28 -2.65 -8.21
N ARG A 5 -18.53 -3.27 -7.31
CA ARG A 5 -17.42 -2.62 -6.60
C ARG A 5 -16.18 -2.94 -7.40
N GLY A 6 -15.71 -1.95 -8.16
CA GLY A 6 -14.46 -2.06 -8.89
C GLY A 6 -13.33 -2.55 -7.99
N PRO A 7 -12.30 -3.22 -8.55
CA PRO A 7 -11.18 -3.72 -7.77
C PRO A 7 -10.61 -2.59 -6.93
N SER A 8 -10.38 -2.86 -5.64
CA SER A 8 -9.77 -1.87 -4.75
C SER A 8 -8.44 -1.40 -5.37
N PRO A 9 -8.19 -0.09 -5.46
CA PRO A 9 -7.03 0.43 -6.15
C PRO A 9 -5.74 -0.05 -5.46
N PHE A 10 -4.78 -0.45 -6.27
CA PHE A 10 -3.40 -0.76 -5.87
C PHE A 10 -2.57 0.52 -5.89
N TRP A 11 -1.73 0.72 -4.90
CA TRP A 11 -0.99 1.96 -4.70
C TRP A 11 0.50 1.63 -4.73
N ILE A 12 1.26 2.28 -5.62
CA ILE A 12 2.72 2.13 -5.65
C ILE A 12 3.29 3.15 -4.68
N VAL A 13 3.91 2.63 -3.61
CA VAL A 13 4.53 3.40 -2.55
C VAL A 13 6.04 3.21 -2.64
N LYS A 14 6.76 4.31 -2.68
CA LYS A 14 8.22 4.32 -2.64
C LYS A 14 8.69 4.63 -1.23
N CYS A 15 9.60 3.79 -0.75
CA CYS A 15 10.26 4.04 0.52
C CYS A 15 11.27 5.18 0.36
N THR A 16 11.17 6.20 1.20
CA THR A 16 12.08 7.34 1.24
C THR A 16 13.49 6.96 1.69
N ASP A 17 13.61 5.92 2.52
CA ASP A 17 14.88 5.52 3.13
C ASP A 17 15.73 4.59 2.26
N CYS A 18 15.10 3.67 1.53
CA CYS A 18 15.82 2.66 0.73
C CYS A 18 15.53 2.75 -0.77
N SER A 19 14.74 3.74 -1.20
CA SER A 19 14.29 3.90 -2.59
C SER A 19 13.50 2.70 -3.16
N GLY A 20 13.12 1.74 -2.30
CA GLY A 20 12.40 0.54 -2.69
C GLY A 20 10.96 0.87 -3.08
N GLU A 21 10.56 0.46 -4.27
CA GLU A 21 9.19 0.58 -4.76
C GLU A 21 8.40 -0.67 -4.37
N GLN A 22 7.23 -0.48 -3.76
CA GLN A 22 6.33 -1.57 -3.42
C GLN A 22 4.90 -1.25 -3.77
N THR A 23 4.21 -2.27 -4.27
CA THR A 23 2.77 -2.21 -4.53
C THR A 23 2.02 -2.59 -3.25
N ILE A 24 1.31 -1.64 -2.68
CA ILE A 24 0.53 -1.79 -1.46
C ILE A 24 -0.96 -1.70 -1.82
N PHE A 25 -1.77 -2.53 -1.17
CA PHE A 25 -3.22 -2.45 -1.31
C PHE A 25 -3.78 -1.31 -0.48
N SER A 26 -4.80 -0.60 -0.98
CA SER A 26 -5.46 0.50 -0.24
C SER A 26 -6.04 0.09 1.13
N ARG A 27 -6.38 -1.19 1.30
CA ARG A 27 -6.96 -1.78 2.52
C ARG A 27 -6.22 -3.06 2.92
N PRO A 28 -4.95 -2.99 3.34
CA PRO A 28 -4.23 -4.15 3.82
C PRO A 28 -4.86 -4.62 5.14
N ALA A 29 -4.99 -5.94 5.32
CA ALA A 29 -5.45 -6.54 6.58
C ALA A 29 -4.31 -6.68 7.60
N THR A 30 -3.06 -6.55 7.14
CA THR A 30 -1.83 -6.75 7.92
C THR A 30 -0.88 -5.57 7.73
N THR A 31 0.05 -5.40 8.67
CA THR A 31 1.13 -4.41 8.54
C THR A 31 2.01 -4.77 7.36
N VAL A 32 2.30 -3.79 6.51
CA VAL A 32 3.16 -3.96 5.34
C VAL A 32 4.51 -3.35 5.63
N ASN A 33 5.52 -4.21 5.58
CA ASN A 33 6.91 -3.87 5.84
C ASN A 33 7.62 -3.64 4.51
N CYS A 34 8.66 -2.82 4.51
CA CYS A 34 9.55 -2.72 3.38
C CYS A 34 10.31 -4.04 3.21
N LEU A 35 10.23 -4.67 2.03
CA LEU A 35 11.02 -5.88 1.73
C LEU A 35 12.52 -5.58 1.60
N VAL A 36 12.90 -4.30 1.39
CA VAL A 36 14.29 -3.89 1.22
C VAL A 36 14.95 -3.55 2.56
N CYS A 37 14.32 -2.69 3.38
CA CYS A 37 14.90 -2.21 4.64
C CYS A 37 14.17 -2.70 5.91
N GLY A 38 13.01 -3.34 5.79
CA GLY A 38 12.19 -3.75 6.94
C GLY A 38 11.35 -2.64 7.58
N ALA A 39 11.47 -1.38 7.14
CA ALA A 39 10.72 -0.26 7.69
C ALA A 39 9.20 -0.40 7.48
N THR A 40 8.38 0.09 8.41
CA THR A 40 6.92 0.02 8.29
C THR A 40 6.42 0.99 7.22
N LEU A 41 5.92 0.46 6.10
CA LEU A 41 5.38 1.26 4.99
C LEU A 41 3.88 1.53 5.15
N ALA A 42 3.12 0.54 5.63
CA ALA A 42 1.69 0.67 5.86
C ALA A 42 1.28 -0.02 7.15
N VAL A 43 0.41 0.63 7.94
CA VAL A 43 -0.18 0.04 9.14
C VAL A 43 -1.70 -0.07 8.96
N PRO A 44 -2.30 -1.27 9.12
CA PRO A 44 -3.74 -1.45 9.10
C PRO A 44 -4.33 -0.90 10.40
N THR A 45 -5.33 -0.04 10.30
CA THR A 45 -6.04 0.54 11.45
C THR A 45 -7.49 0.05 11.54
N GLY A 46 -7.78 -1.12 10.96
CA GLY A 46 -9.14 -1.70 10.86
C GLY A 46 -10.03 -1.08 9.78
N GLY A 47 -9.56 -0.03 9.11
CA GLY A 47 -10.25 0.66 8.02
C GLY A 47 -9.32 0.96 6.86
N GLN A 48 -8.99 2.23 6.68
CA GLN A 48 -8.05 2.69 5.66
C GLN A 48 -6.64 2.68 6.24
N ALA A 49 -5.70 1.98 5.59
CA ALA A 49 -4.36 1.88 6.15
C ALA A 49 -3.64 3.23 6.18
N LYS A 50 -2.84 3.39 7.22
CA LYS A 50 -1.96 4.55 7.37
C LYS A 50 -0.66 4.28 6.63
N LEU A 51 -0.45 4.98 5.51
CA LEU A 51 0.78 4.92 4.74
C LEU A 51 1.80 5.89 5.31
N ARG A 52 3.03 5.41 5.47
CA ARG A 52 4.18 6.20 5.94
C ARG A 52 5.19 6.52 4.85
N GLY A 53 5.11 5.86 3.70
CA GLY A 53 5.97 6.11 2.54
C GLY A 53 5.39 7.15 1.58
N GLU A 54 6.17 7.46 0.55
CA GLU A 54 5.75 8.37 -0.52
C GLU A 54 4.86 7.62 -1.52
N LEU A 55 3.63 8.09 -1.73
CA LEU A 55 2.75 7.52 -2.74
C LEU A 55 3.13 8.05 -4.11
N VAL A 56 3.69 7.18 -4.95
CA VAL A 56 4.13 7.57 -6.29
C VAL A 56 2.94 7.66 -7.23
N ARG A 57 2.11 6.61 -7.26
CA ARG A 57 1.00 6.51 -8.22
C ARG A 57 0.03 5.39 -7.86
N PRO A 58 -1.29 5.55 -8.14
CA PRO A 58 -2.19 4.41 -8.19
C PRO A 58 -1.78 3.51 -9.35
N ALA A 59 -1.62 2.22 -9.11
CA ALA A 59 -1.55 1.20 -10.15
C ALA A 59 -2.96 1.04 -10.72
N THR A 60 -3.33 2.00 -11.57
CA THR A 60 -4.48 1.90 -12.47
C THR A 60 -4.09 0.91 -13.56
N GLY A 61 -4.74 -0.25 -13.55
CA GLY A 61 -4.81 -1.16 -14.69
C GLY A 61 -6.12 -0.92 -15.42
#